data_AF-A0A7M3MEN2-F1
#
_entry.id   AF-A0A7M3MEN2-F1
#
_cell.length_a   1.000
_cell.length_b   1.000
_cell.length_c   1.000
_cell.angle_alpha   90.00
_cell.angle_beta   90.00
_cell.angle_gamma   90.00
#
_symmetry.space_group_name_H-M   'P 1'
#
loop_
_entity.id
_entity.type
_entity.pdbx_description
1 polymer ?
#
loop_
_entity_poly.entity_id
_entity_poly.type
_entity_poly.pdbx_seq_one_letter_code
_entity_poly.pdbx_strand_id
1 'polypeptide(L)'
;MDDQKNNVNSSGDKSQDTNGIERLGNFFARGTRPFLLIILFFSLYLAFSILKPFLSTIIFAIILAALAYPVHKRLVSTFRGKKNLAALTTVLLLTLVIVLPLFLVGSAMVSQGLDFVATVRKWIDAGGMDQLTDRSIIDRTLLWVDTNLPFVELRNIDFQSGLLALTQRLSEQFLKQGYEVVGNFASLVMRFMIMIFIAFYLVRDGGEMVKAVKHLSPLRERQEDRIFTKVRAVARSVLMGSMLTAALQGFAAAIGLAIVGVPAIFWGTMIAFSSLIPVIGTALFWVPITGYLVLTGAYTSAIFFGLWCAIVVGSIDNFVRPYLMRGEGGMSPFYVFLAIVGGIQVFGLAGLLYGPLIIGFAMVMLLIYEEEFREVLLETETDAGEGPEIIRALAPIDAVQGTPATETSDEENGQRTVDTPEHDSGSTGGCKAGG
;
A
#
# COMPACT_ATOMS: atom_id res chain seq x y z
N MET A 1 -22.56 85.84 62.69
CA MET A 1 -22.91 84.62 63.43
C MET A 1 -23.75 83.78 62.51
N ASP A 2 -23.32 82.74 61.81
CA ASP A 2 -22.09 81.99 61.50
C ASP A 2 -22.58 81.08 60.32
N ASP A 3 -21.83 80.48 59.40
CA ASP A 3 -20.40 80.27 59.23
C ASP A 3 -20.16 79.89 57.76
N GLN A 4 -18.91 80.03 57.35
CA GLN A 4 -18.37 79.75 56.03
C GLN A 4 -18.04 78.24 55.84
N LYS A 5 -17.93 77.83 54.56
CA LYS A 5 -17.06 76.75 54.02
C LYS A 5 -17.39 75.28 54.37
N ASN A 6 -17.57 74.43 53.36
CA ASN A 6 -16.42 73.74 52.75
C ASN A 6 -16.79 72.90 51.51
N ASN A 7 -15.89 73.00 50.53
CA ASN A 7 -15.77 72.25 49.29
C ASN A 7 -15.04 70.93 49.55
N VAL A 8 -15.55 69.79 49.05
CA VAL A 8 -14.70 68.62 48.74
C VAL A 8 -15.23 67.93 47.48
N ASN A 9 -14.54 68.18 46.37
CA ASN A 9 -14.47 67.31 45.19
C ASN A 9 -14.24 65.85 45.61
N SER A 10 -15.17 64.95 45.29
CA SER A 10 -14.93 63.50 45.26
C SER A 10 -14.96 63.01 43.82
N SER A 11 -13.94 63.41 43.06
CA SER A 11 -13.54 62.75 41.82
C SER A 11 -12.41 61.78 42.15
N GLY A 12 -12.70 60.83 43.04
CA GLY A 12 -11.80 59.74 43.41
C GLY A 12 -11.86 58.63 42.37
N ASP A 13 -10.89 58.68 41.45
CA ASP A 13 -10.14 57.52 40.95
C ASP A 13 -10.84 56.14 41.06
N LYS A 14 -11.60 55.78 40.03
CA LYS A 14 -12.04 54.38 39.78
C LYS A 14 -11.42 53.82 38.49
N SER A 15 -10.37 54.45 37.96
CA SER A 15 -9.76 54.03 36.69
C SER A 15 -8.42 53.30 36.85
N GLN A 16 -7.88 53.19 38.07
CA GLN A 16 -6.61 52.47 38.29
C GLN A 16 -6.73 50.97 38.56
N ASP A 17 -7.86 50.46 39.08
CA ASP A 17 -7.98 49.04 39.48
C ASP A 17 -8.37 48.07 38.34
N THR A 18 -8.96 48.56 37.26
CA THR A 18 -9.32 47.73 36.09
C THR A 18 -8.09 47.31 35.28
N ASN A 19 -7.04 48.14 35.27
CA ASN A 19 -5.79 47.87 34.55
C ASN A 19 -5.00 46.69 35.15
N GLY A 20 -5.10 46.45 36.47
CA GLY A 20 -4.44 45.34 37.15
C GLY A 20 -5.06 43.98 36.80
N ILE A 21 -6.39 43.90 36.79
CA ILE A 21 -7.13 42.68 36.49
C ILE A 21 -7.06 42.33 34.99
N GLU A 22 -7.11 43.33 34.09
CA GLU A 22 -6.87 43.10 32.65
C GLU A 22 -5.42 42.66 32.36
N ARG A 23 -4.43 43.21 33.06
CA ARG A 23 -3.02 42.80 32.93
C ARG A 23 -2.79 41.38 33.44
N LEU A 24 -3.44 40.97 34.53
CA LEU A 24 -3.42 39.59 35.02
C LEU A 24 -4.09 38.63 34.04
N GLY A 25 -5.26 39.00 33.49
CA GLY A 25 -5.94 38.21 32.45
C GLY A 25 -5.07 38.04 31.19
N ASN A 26 -4.42 39.10 30.72
CA ASN A 26 -3.52 39.05 29.57
C ASN A 26 -2.19 38.31 29.85
N PHE A 27 -1.71 38.30 31.10
CA PHE A 27 -0.54 37.53 31.52
C PHE A 27 -0.85 36.03 31.56
N PHE A 28 -1.99 35.63 32.14
CA PHE A 28 -2.46 34.23 32.09
C PHE A 28 -2.83 33.81 30.66
N ALA A 29 -3.39 34.69 29.82
CA ALA A 29 -3.66 34.38 28.40
C ALA A 29 -2.38 34.18 27.57
N ARG A 30 -1.26 34.84 27.92
CA ARG A 30 0.05 34.60 27.28
C ARG A 30 0.74 33.32 27.75
N GLY A 31 0.54 32.91 29.01
CA GLY A 31 1.12 31.67 29.56
C GLY A 31 0.29 30.40 29.29
N THR A 32 -1.03 30.52 29.16
CA THR A 32 -1.93 29.37 28.97
C THR A 32 -1.83 28.74 27.60
N ARG A 33 -1.64 29.52 26.53
CA ARG A 33 -1.45 29.00 25.16
C ARG A 33 -0.22 28.08 25.02
N PRO A 34 1.00 28.50 25.41
CA PRO A 34 2.16 27.61 25.33
C PRO A 34 2.03 26.43 26.29
N PHE A 35 1.45 26.62 27.48
CA PHE A 35 1.18 25.52 28.41
C PHE A 35 0.22 24.47 27.82
N LEU A 36 -0.88 24.90 27.20
CA LEU A 36 -1.83 24.01 26.52
C LEU A 36 -1.18 23.28 25.33
N LEU A 37 -0.34 23.96 24.54
CA LEU A 37 0.39 23.33 23.44
C LEU A 37 1.39 22.29 23.94
N ILE A 38 2.09 22.55 25.05
CA ILE A 38 3.02 21.59 25.67
C ILE A 38 2.25 20.36 26.15
N ILE A 39 1.14 20.54 26.87
CA ILE A 39 0.30 19.42 27.34
C ILE A 39 -0.30 18.66 26.17
N LEU A 40 -0.78 19.35 25.14
CA LEU A 40 -1.32 18.74 23.93
C LEU A 40 -0.26 17.88 23.24
N PHE A 41 0.94 18.43 23.03
CA PHE A 41 2.05 17.70 22.40
C PHE A 41 2.50 16.50 23.25
N PHE A 42 2.57 16.65 24.57
CA PHE A 42 2.88 15.56 25.49
C PHE A 42 1.80 14.47 25.44
N SER A 43 0.51 14.84 25.46
CA SER A 43 -0.61 13.91 25.34
C SER A 43 -0.60 13.16 24.00
N LEU A 44 -0.33 13.87 22.89
CA LEU A 44 -0.17 13.28 21.55
C LEU A 44 1.01 12.32 21.51
N TYR A 45 2.14 12.67 22.13
CA TYR A 45 3.32 11.80 22.22
C TYR A 45 3.02 10.51 23.00
N LEU A 46 2.35 10.60 24.16
CA LEU A 46 1.97 9.43 24.94
C LEU A 46 0.99 8.54 24.15
N ALA A 47 -0.01 9.15 23.52
CA ALA A 47 -0.97 8.43 22.68
C ALA A 47 -0.26 7.72 21.51
N PHE A 48 0.66 8.41 20.82
CA PHE A 48 1.46 7.80 19.76
C PHE A 48 2.33 6.65 20.26
N SER A 49 2.93 6.77 21.45
CA SER A 49 3.77 5.72 22.04
C SER A 49 2.98 4.44 22.32
N ILE A 50 1.74 4.58 22.80
CA ILE A 50 0.80 3.45 23.01
C ILE A 50 0.36 2.85 21.66
N LEU A 51 0.15 3.69 20.65
CA LEU A 51 -0.36 3.27 19.34
C LEU A 51 0.72 2.69 18.42
N LYS A 52 1.99 3.06 18.63
CA LYS A 52 3.17 2.63 17.87
C LYS A 52 3.22 1.11 17.61
N PRO A 53 3.07 0.20 18.60
CA PRO A 53 3.09 -1.24 18.35
C PRO A 53 1.92 -1.73 17.48
N PHE A 54 0.81 -0.99 17.41
CA PHE A 54 -0.38 -1.32 16.63
C PHE A 54 -0.46 -0.57 15.30
N LEU A 55 0.50 0.31 14.99
CA LEU A 55 0.44 1.14 13.80
C LEU A 55 0.30 0.30 12.53
N SER A 56 1.06 -0.80 12.46
CA SER A 56 0.95 -1.76 11.37
C SER A 56 -0.45 -2.37 11.27
N THR A 57 -0.98 -2.82 12.40
CA THR A 57 -2.31 -3.42 12.51
C THR A 57 -3.41 -2.45 12.12
N ILE A 58 -3.30 -1.18 12.51
CA ILE A 58 -4.23 -0.11 12.16
C ILE A 58 -4.21 0.14 10.66
N ILE A 59 -3.03 0.24 10.03
CA ILE A 59 -2.92 0.44 8.59
C ILE A 59 -3.58 -0.72 7.84
N PHE A 60 -3.29 -1.97 8.21
CA PHE A 60 -3.95 -3.13 7.59
C PHE A 60 -5.47 -3.10 7.79
N ALA A 61 -5.94 -2.73 8.99
CA ALA A 61 -7.37 -2.60 9.26
C ALA A 61 -8.03 -1.51 8.41
N ILE A 62 -7.40 -0.35 8.21
CA ILE A 62 -7.86 0.73 7.33
C ILE A 62 -7.98 0.24 5.90
N ILE A 63 -6.97 -0.46 5.41
CA ILE A 63 -6.93 -0.96 4.02
C ILE A 63 -8.02 -2.02 3.83
N LEU A 64 -8.13 -2.99 4.75
CA LEU A 64 -9.18 -4.01 4.70
C LEU A 64 -10.59 -3.40 4.79
N ALA A 65 -10.79 -2.43 5.68
CA ALA A 65 -12.06 -1.71 5.81
C ALA A 65 -12.41 -0.95 4.52
N ALA A 66 -11.42 -0.26 3.93
CA ALA A 66 -11.59 0.46 2.67
C ALA A 66 -11.97 -0.46 1.51
N LEU A 67 -11.38 -1.66 1.45
CA LEU A 67 -11.69 -2.71 0.47
C LEU A 67 -13.08 -3.31 0.68
N ALA A 68 -13.45 -3.54 1.93
CA ALA A 68 -14.73 -4.15 2.30
C ALA A 68 -15.90 -3.18 2.21
N TYR A 69 -15.65 -1.87 2.18
CA TYR A 69 -16.67 -0.83 2.10
C TYR A 69 -17.76 -1.04 1.01
N PRO A 70 -17.46 -1.37 -0.26
CA PRO A 70 -18.49 -1.67 -1.25
C PRO A 70 -19.39 -2.84 -0.85
N VAL A 71 -18.82 -3.90 -0.25
CA VAL A 71 -19.56 -5.05 0.26
C VAL A 71 -20.41 -4.61 1.47
N HIS A 72 -19.82 -3.86 2.40
CA HIS A 72 -20.51 -3.31 3.55
C HIS A 72 -21.73 -2.47 3.16
N LYS A 73 -21.59 -1.57 2.18
CA LYS A 73 -22.69 -0.72 1.70
C LYS A 73 -23.87 -1.55 1.18
N ARG A 74 -23.60 -2.64 0.44
CA ARG A 74 -24.63 -3.58 0.00
C ARG A 74 -25.29 -4.30 1.18
N LEU A 75 -24.50 -4.72 2.16
CA LEU A 75 -25.02 -5.35 3.39
C LEU A 75 -25.88 -4.40 4.22
N VAL A 76 -25.52 -3.12 4.33
CA VAL A 76 -26.32 -2.10 5.03
C VAL A 76 -27.70 -1.96 4.38
N SER A 77 -27.78 -1.94 3.04
CA SER A 77 -29.08 -1.92 2.35
C SER A 77 -29.89 -3.20 2.60
N THR A 78 -29.25 -4.38 2.61
CA THR A 78 -29.92 -5.66 2.88
C THR A 78 -30.45 -5.74 4.32
N PHE A 79 -29.68 -5.25 5.31
CA PHE A 79 -30.07 -5.25 6.72
C PHE A 79 -30.92 -4.03 7.13
N ARG A 80 -31.57 -3.35 6.17
CA ARG A 80 -32.49 -2.22 6.42
C ARG A 80 -31.85 -1.10 7.26
N GLY A 81 -30.58 -0.79 7.04
CA GLY A 81 -29.88 0.30 7.73
C GLY A 81 -29.28 -0.03 9.09
N LYS A 82 -29.37 -1.28 9.57
CA LYS A 82 -28.76 -1.69 10.85
C LYS A 82 -27.23 -1.77 10.76
N LYS A 83 -26.54 -0.65 11.05
CA LYS A 83 -25.08 -0.49 10.95
C LYS A 83 -24.28 -1.60 11.66
N ASN A 84 -24.64 -1.96 12.90
CA ASN A 84 -23.93 -2.99 13.68
C ASN A 84 -23.98 -4.38 13.05
N LEU A 85 -25.16 -4.82 12.59
CA LEU A 85 -25.34 -6.13 11.94
C LEU A 85 -24.60 -6.20 10.61
N ALA A 86 -24.68 -5.13 9.81
CA ALA A 86 -23.96 -5.06 8.55
C ALA A 86 -22.44 -5.08 8.75
N ALA A 87 -21.92 -4.35 9.75
CA ALA A 87 -20.50 -4.32 10.08
C ALA A 87 -20.03 -5.70 10.58
N LEU A 88 -20.77 -6.31 11.52
CA LEU A 88 -20.45 -7.64 12.05
C LEU A 88 -20.37 -8.68 10.92
N THR A 89 -21.37 -8.69 10.03
CA THR A 89 -21.42 -9.64 8.92
C THR A 89 -20.30 -9.38 7.90
N THR A 90 -19.96 -8.11 7.64
CA THR A 90 -18.84 -7.75 6.75
C THR A 90 -17.52 -8.25 7.31
N VAL A 91 -17.29 -8.03 8.61
CA VAL A 91 -16.06 -8.45 9.29
C VAL A 91 -15.98 -9.96 9.38
N LEU A 92 -17.08 -10.65 9.68
CA LEU A 92 -17.13 -12.11 9.67
C LEU A 92 -16.79 -12.68 8.29
N LEU A 93 -17.32 -12.08 7.22
CA LEU A 93 -17.01 -12.47 5.85
C LEU A 93 -15.51 -12.24 5.54
N LEU A 94 -14.95 -11.08 5.92
CA LEU A 94 -13.52 -10.81 5.77
C LEU A 94 -12.67 -11.83 6.53
N THR A 95 -13.03 -12.12 7.78
CA THR A 95 -12.35 -13.13 8.59
C THR A 95 -12.39 -14.48 7.90
N LEU A 96 -13.54 -14.91 7.38
CA LEU A 96 -13.65 -16.17 6.65
C LEU A 96 -12.76 -16.19 5.40
N VAL A 97 -12.80 -15.13 4.59
CA VAL A 97 -12.02 -15.01 3.35
C VAL A 97 -10.51 -15.02 3.61
N ILE A 98 -10.04 -14.51 4.75
CA ILE A 98 -8.62 -14.51 5.11
C ILE A 98 -8.22 -15.81 5.81
N VAL A 99 -8.98 -16.23 6.82
CA VAL A 99 -8.60 -17.37 7.69
C VAL A 99 -8.74 -18.70 6.96
N LEU A 100 -9.78 -18.88 6.12
CA LEU A 100 -10.00 -20.15 5.44
C LEU A 100 -8.83 -20.53 4.53
N PRO A 101 -8.32 -19.67 3.62
CA PRO A 101 -7.15 -20.00 2.83
C PRO A 101 -5.89 -20.20 3.65
N LEU A 102 -5.66 -19.37 4.69
CA LEU A 102 -4.49 -19.52 5.56
C LEU A 102 -4.52 -20.88 6.28
N PHE A 103 -5.69 -21.32 6.74
CA PHE A 103 -5.86 -22.61 7.38
C PHE A 103 -5.65 -23.78 6.39
N LEU A 104 -6.19 -23.69 5.18
CA LEU A 104 -5.99 -24.69 4.14
C LEU A 104 -4.52 -24.82 3.74
N VAL A 105 -3.85 -23.70 3.48
CA VAL A 105 -2.42 -23.65 3.15
C VAL A 105 -1.58 -24.19 4.32
N GLY A 106 -1.85 -23.73 5.55
CA GLY A 106 -1.10 -24.15 6.74
C GLY A 106 -1.24 -25.65 7.03
N SER A 107 -2.46 -26.20 6.92
CA SER A 107 -2.70 -27.63 7.11
C SER A 107 -2.10 -28.49 5.99
N ALA A 108 -2.17 -28.04 4.74
CA ALA A 108 -1.52 -28.68 3.60
C ALA A 108 0.00 -28.70 3.78
N MET A 109 0.61 -27.59 4.22
CA MET A 109 2.03 -27.52 4.48
C MET A 109 2.51 -28.47 5.56
N VAL A 110 1.79 -28.58 6.67
CA VAL A 110 2.18 -29.48 7.77
C VAL A 110 2.10 -30.93 7.30
N SER A 111 1.01 -31.33 6.65
CA SER A 111 0.85 -32.71 6.16
C SER A 111 1.88 -33.06 5.08
N GLN A 112 2.01 -32.23 4.05
CA GLN A 112 2.92 -32.49 2.93
C GLN A 112 4.38 -32.33 3.31
N GLY A 113 4.71 -31.40 4.21
CA GLY A 113 6.07 -31.23 4.71
C GLY A 113 6.54 -32.46 5.47
N LEU A 114 5.68 -33.03 6.32
CA LEU A 114 5.98 -34.28 7.04
C LEU A 114 6.11 -35.47 6.07
N ASP A 115 5.22 -35.58 5.09
CA ASP A 115 5.28 -36.64 4.08
C ASP A 115 6.53 -36.52 3.19
N PHE A 116 6.91 -35.30 2.80
CA PHE A 116 8.13 -35.03 2.02
C PHE A 116 9.37 -35.44 2.80
N VAL A 117 9.49 -35.03 4.07
CA VAL A 117 10.62 -35.44 4.92
C VAL A 117 10.66 -36.96 5.10
N ALA A 118 9.50 -37.61 5.31
CA ALA A 118 9.43 -39.06 5.42
C ALA A 118 9.84 -39.77 4.12
N THR A 119 9.43 -39.23 2.97
CA THR A 119 9.76 -39.78 1.64
C THR A 119 11.24 -39.60 1.32
N VAL A 120 11.81 -38.42 1.59
CA VAL A 120 13.25 -38.15 1.43
C VAL A 120 14.06 -39.08 2.32
N ARG A 121 13.68 -39.25 3.59
CA ARG A 121 14.37 -40.17 4.51
C ARG A 121 14.32 -41.61 3.99
N LYS A 122 13.13 -42.11 3.61
CA LYS A 122 12.99 -43.44 3.01
C LYS A 122 13.81 -43.62 1.74
N TRP A 123 13.88 -42.59 0.90
CA TRP A 123 14.64 -42.62 -0.35
C TRP A 123 16.16 -42.64 -0.08
N ILE A 124 16.64 -41.89 0.91
CA ILE A 124 18.04 -41.93 1.38
C ILE A 124 18.35 -43.32 1.97
N ASP A 125 17.50 -43.82 2.86
CA ASP A 125 17.68 -45.12 3.54
C ASP A 125 17.65 -46.30 2.54
N ALA A 126 16.92 -46.17 1.43
CA ALA A 126 16.84 -47.16 0.36
C ALA A 126 18.01 -47.11 -0.64
N GLY A 127 19.04 -46.29 -0.40
CA GLY A 127 20.18 -46.16 -1.30
C GLY A 127 19.90 -45.34 -2.56
N GLY A 128 18.87 -44.50 -2.56
CA GLY A 128 18.57 -43.60 -3.69
C GLY A 128 19.74 -42.66 -4.05
N MET A 129 20.62 -42.42 -3.07
CA MET A 129 21.86 -41.67 -3.30
C MET A 129 22.79 -42.37 -4.30
N ASP A 130 22.85 -43.71 -4.24
CA ASP A 130 23.64 -44.54 -5.15
C ASP A 130 23.03 -44.55 -6.57
N GLN A 131 21.70 -44.35 -6.70
CA GLN A 131 21.01 -44.22 -7.99
C GLN A 131 21.22 -42.85 -8.66
N LEU A 132 21.40 -41.77 -7.89
CA LEU A 132 21.78 -40.46 -8.47
C LEU A 132 23.25 -40.43 -8.90
N THR A 133 24.11 -41.20 -8.24
CA THR A 133 25.53 -41.33 -8.59
C THR A 133 25.82 -42.46 -9.60
N ASP A 134 24.82 -43.23 -10.04
CA ASP A 134 25.00 -44.31 -11.01
C ASP A 134 25.18 -43.80 -12.47
N ARG A 135 26.45 -43.54 -12.84
CA ARG A 135 27.17 -44.10 -14.01
C ARG A 135 26.83 -43.72 -15.47
N SER A 136 26.63 -42.45 -15.84
CA SER A 136 26.75 -42.07 -17.28
C SER A 136 26.86 -40.57 -17.54
N ILE A 137 25.95 -39.79 -16.94
CA ILE A 137 25.77 -38.37 -17.30
C ILE A 137 26.73 -37.51 -16.47
N ILE A 138 26.82 -37.77 -15.16
CA ILE A 138 27.71 -37.08 -14.23
C ILE A 138 29.18 -37.34 -14.60
N ASP A 139 29.54 -38.58 -14.97
CA ASP A 139 30.90 -38.88 -15.43
C ASP A 139 31.25 -38.15 -16.73
N ARG A 140 30.31 -38.00 -17.69
CA ARG A 140 30.54 -37.23 -18.93
C ARG A 140 30.67 -35.73 -18.70
N THR A 141 29.86 -35.15 -17.83
CA THR A 141 29.99 -33.72 -17.49
C THR A 141 31.23 -33.46 -16.66
N LEU A 142 31.57 -34.33 -15.71
CA LEU A 142 32.82 -34.24 -14.95
C LEU A 142 34.04 -34.41 -15.86
N LEU A 143 34.04 -35.36 -16.81
CA LEU A 143 35.11 -35.49 -17.82
C LEU A 143 35.21 -34.28 -18.74
N TRP A 144 34.09 -33.70 -19.18
CA TRP A 144 34.09 -32.50 -20.02
C TRP A 144 34.64 -31.28 -19.27
N VAL A 145 34.30 -31.14 -17.98
CA VAL A 145 34.82 -30.07 -17.12
C VAL A 145 36.30 -30.28 -16.81
N ASP A 146 36.74 -31.50 -16.49
CA ASP A 146 38.15 -31.83 -16.23
C ASP A 146 39.04 -31.61 -17.47
N THR A 147 38.48 -31.86 -18.66
CA THR A 147 39.17 -31.65 -19.95
C THR A 147 39.27 -30.15 -20.33
N ASN A 148 38.27 -29.32 -20.00
CA ASN A 148 38.22 -27.92 -20.44
C ASN A 148 38.61 -26.91 -19.34
N LEU A 149 38.61 -27.31 -18.06
CA LEU A 149 38.89 -26.46 -16.90
C LEU A 149 39.74 -27.22 -15.86
N PRO A 150 41.02 -27.54 -16.16
CA PRO A 150 41.90 -28.38 -15.33
C PRO A 150 42.30 -27.74 -13.98
N PHE A 151 41.81 -26.53 -13.67
CA PHE A 151 42.02 -25.83 -12.41
C PHE A 151 40.87 -26.02 -11.41
N VAL A 152 39.85 -26.82 -11.76
CA VAL A 152 38.70 -27.10 -10.89
C VAL A 152 38.68 -28.60 -10.56
N GLU A 153 39.33 -29.00 -9.46
CA GLU A 153 39.30 -30.37 -8.94
C GLU A 153 37.91 -30.71 -8.36
N LEU A 154 36.98 -31.15 -9.20
CA LEU A 154 35.63 -31.59 -8.78
C LEU A 154 35.58 -33.02 -8.24
N ARG A 155 36.70 -33.74 -8.24
CA ARG A 155 36.77 -35.19 -7.98
C ARG A 155 36.59 -35.59 -6.50
N ASN A 156 36.66 -34.64 -5.56
CA ASN A 156 36.54 -34.88 -4.12
C ASN A 156 35.32 -34.19 -3.47
N ILE A 157 34.37 -33.68 -4.26
CA ILE A 157 33.13 -33.15 -3.67
C ILE A 157 32.27 -34.35 -3.31
N ASP A 158 32.34 -34.75 -2.04
CA ASP A 158 31.44 -35.71 -1.43
C ASP A 158 30.03 -35.12 -1.39
N PHE A 159 29.35 -35.24 -2.53
CA PHE A 159 28.02 -34.70 -2.77
C PHE A 159 27.01 -35.24 -1.76
N GLN A 160 27.26 -36.44 -1.23
CA GLN A 160 26.45 -37.09 -0.21
C GLN A 160 26.54 -36.36 1.13
N SER A 161 27.75 -36.05 1.64
CA SER A 161 27.89 -35.28 2.87
C SER A 161 27.43 -33.82 2.70
N GLY A 162 27.64 -33.22 1.53
CA GLY A 162 27.12 -31.89 1.20
C GLY A 162 25.59 -31.82 1.18
N LEU A 163 24.93 -32.80 0.55
CA LEU A 163 23.47 -32.89 0.49
C LEU A 163 22.86 -33.26 1.85
N LEU A 164 23.49 -34.16 2.61
CA LEU A 164 23.08 -34.48 3.98
C LEU A 164 23.21 -33.27 4.91
N ALA A 165 24.32 -32.53 4.83
CA ALA A 165 24.51 -31.31 5.60
C ALA A 165 23.52 -30.21 5.21
N LEU A 166 23.23 -30.05 3.91
CA LEU A 166 22.19 -29.13 3.44
C LEU A 166 20.80 -29.55 3.94
N THR A 167 20.46 -30.84 3.85
CA THR A 167 19.18 -31.39 4.31
C THR A 167 19.02 -31.23 5.83
N GLN A 168 20.07 -31.49 6.60
CA GLN A 168 20.08 -31.29 8.05
C GLN A 168 19.93 -29.82 8.41
N ARG A 169 20.69 -28.91 7.77
CA ARG A 169 20.58 -27.46 8.00
C ARG A 169 19.20 -26.92 7.64
N LEU A 170 18.66 -27.32 6.50
CA LEU A 170 17.30 -26.98 6.09
C LEU A 170 16.30 -27.53 7.11
N SER A 171 16.42 -28.80 7.51
CA SER A 171 15.53 -29.43 8.50
C SER A 171 15.57 -28.71 9.86
N GLU A 172 16.76 -28.40 10.37
CA GLU A 172 16.93 -27.66 11.62
C GLU A 172 16.37 -26.24 11.52
N GLN A 173 16.56 -25.57 10.38
CA GLN A 173 16.04 -24.23 10.14
C GLN A 173 14.51 -24.24 9.98
N PHE A 174 13.95 -25.22 9.28
CA PHE A 174 12.51 -25.45 9.19
C PHE A 174 11.90 -25.76 10.56
N LEU A 175 12.55 -26.58 11.38
CA LEU A 175 12.09 -26.87 12.74
C LEU A 175 12.16 -25.62 13.62
N LYS A 176 13.28 -24.87 13.61
CA LYS A 176 13.42 -23.61 14.36
C LYS A 176 12.35 -22.59 13.96
N GLN A 177 12.18 -22.35 12.66
CA GLN A 177 11.14 -21.45 12.16
C GLN A 177 9.73 -21.98 12.46
N GLY A 178 9.51 -23.29 12.39
CA GLY A 178 8.25 -23.93 12.78
C GLY A 178 7.92 -23.69 14.25
N TYR A 179 8.89 -23.88 15.15
CA TYR A 179 8.74 -23.60 16.58
C TYR A 179 8.55 -22.11 16.86
N GLU A 180 9.23 -21.22 16.14
CA GLU A 180 9.01 -19.77 16.27
C GLU A 180 7.62 -19.35 15.80
N VAL A 181 7.12 -19.91 14.70
CA VAL A 181 5.77 -19.64 14.19
C VAL A 181 4.71 -20.15 15.18
N VAL A 182 4.89 -21.36 15.71
CA VAL A 182 3.98 -21.93 16.72
C VAL A 182 4.06 -21.14 18.04
N GLY A 183 5.27 -20.78 18.49
CA GLY A 183 5.49 -19.97 19.70
C GLY A 183 4.91 -18.57 19.58
N ASN A 184 4.95 -17.97 18.38
CA ASN A 184 4.36 -16.68 18.07
C ASN A 184 2.89 -16.75 17.63
N PHE A 185 2.29 -17.95 17.56
CA PHE A 185 0.91 -18.11 17.08
C PHE A 185 -0.09 -17.32 17.93
N ALA A 186 0.07 -17.32 19.26
CA ALA A 186 -0.77 -16.52 20.15
C ALA A 186 -0.66 -15.01 19.85
N SER A 187 0.56 -14.52 19.58
CA SER A 187 0.81 -13.13 19.20
C SER A 187 0.18 -12.78 17.85
N LEU A 188 0.29 -13.70 16.86
CA LEU A 188 -0.34 -13.56 15.55
C LEU A 188 -1.87 -13.48 15.67
N VAL A 189 -2.47 -14.40 16.43
CA VAL A 189 -3.92 -14.42 16.70
C VAL A 189 -4.35 -13.14 17.40
N MET A 190 -3.61 -12.68 18.41
CA MET A 190 -3.91 -11.43 19.11
C MET A 190 -3.85 -10.22 18.17
N ARG A 191 -2.80 -10.09 17.35
CA ARG A 191 -2.69 -9.02 16.34
C ARG A 191 -3.82 -9.07 15.33
N PHE A 192 -4.21 -10.27 14.90
CA PHE A 192 -5.33 -10.48 13.98
C PHE A 192 -6.67 -10.09 14.63
N MET A 193 -6.92 -10.48 15.88
CA MET A 193 -8.13 -10.08 16.63
C MET A 193 -8.23 -8.56 16.79
N ILE A 194 -7.12 -7.89 17.12
CA ILE A 194 -7.06 -6.43 17.20
C ILE A 194 -7.32 -5.80 15.83
N MET A 195 -6.73 -6.35 14.76
CA MET A 195 -6.98 -5.89 13.38
C MET A 195 -8.45 -5.96 13.01
N ILE A 196 -9.10 -7.09 13.29
CA ILE A 196 -10.51 -7.35 13.02
C ILE A 196 -11.41 -6.44 13.87
N PHE A 197 -11.06 -6.22 15.14
CA PHE A 197 -11.73 -5.26 16.01
C PHE A 197 -11.65 -3.83 15.45
N ILE A 198 -10.47 -3.36 15.05
CA ILE A 198 -10.29 -2.03 14.46
C ILE A 198 -11.06 -1.94 13.13
N ALA A 199 -10.98 -2.97 12.29
CA ALA A 199 -11.69 -3.02 11.01
C ALA A 199 -13.21 -2.95 11.21
N PHE A 200 -13.76 -3.55 12.27
CA PHE A 200 -15.18 -3.43 12.61
C PHE A 200 -15.61 -1.98 12.81
N TYR A 201 -14.89 -1.23 13.65
CA TYR A 201 -15.21 0.18 13.90
C TYR A 201 -14.97 1.03 12.65
N LEU A 202 -13.91 0.77 11.88
CA LEU A 202 -13.64 1.50 10.63
C LEU A 202 -14.70 1.25 9.56
N VAL A 203 -15.20 0.03 9.43
CA VAL A 203 -16.28 -0.30 8.48
C VAL A 203 -17.59 0.35 8.94
N ARG A 204 -17.89 0.31 10.24
CA ARG A 204 -19.14 0.83 10.81
C ARG A 204 -19.21 2.37 10.82
N ASP A 205 -18.15 3.01 11.33
CA ASP A 205 -18.12 4.42 11.71
C ASP A 205 -17.09 5.22 10.89
N GLY A 206 -16.39 4.61 9.93
CA GLY A 206 -15.29 5.24 9.22
C GLY A 206 -15.66 6.57 8.53
N GLY A 207 -16.91 6.72 8.07
CA GLY A 207 -17.38 7.99 7.51
C GLY A 207 -17.45 9.12 8.55
N GLU A 208 -17.84 8.82 9.79
CA GLU A 208 -17.88 9.77 10.90
C GLU A 208 -16.46 10.09 11.39
N MET A 209 -15.59 9.08 11.45
CA MET A 209 -14.17 9.25 11.79
C MET A 209 -13.44 10.16 10.80
N VAL A 210 -13.67 9.98 9.49
CA VAL A 210 -13.08 10.85 8.46
C VAL A 210 -13.55 12.29 8.63
N LYS A 211 -14.84 12.53 8.90
CA LYS A 211 -15.36 13.89 9.15
C LYS A 211 -14.72 14.55 10.38
N ALA A 212 -14.50 13.79 11.46
CA ALA A 212 -13.84 14.29 12.65
C ALA A 212 -12.37 14.67 12.38
N VAL A 213 -11.65 13.86 11.61
CA VAL A 213 -10.26 14.15 11.22
C VAL A 213 -10.19 15.40 10.34
N LYS A 214 -11.11 15.54 9.37
CA LYS A 214 -11.22 16.73 8.53
C LYS A 214 -11.49 18.01 9.34
N HIS A 215 -12.38 17.94 10.31
CA HIS A 215 -12.69 19.10 11.16
C HIS A 215 -11.48 19.63 11.96
N LEU A 216 -10.49 18.77 12.24
CA LEU A 216 -9.25 19.13 12.92
C LEU A 216 -8.16 19.63 11.96
N SER A 217 -8.35 19.50 10.64
CA SER A 217 -7.36 19.89 9.65
C SER A 217 -7.45 21.39 9.35
N PRO A 218 -6.31 22.08 9.21
CA PRO A 218 -6.28 23.45 8.69
C PRO A 218 -6.37 23.52 7.16
N LEU A 219 -6.45 22.38 6.46
CA LEU A 219 -6.48 22.29 5.00
C LEU A 219 -7.85 22.66 4.42
N ARG A 220 -7.88 23.05 3.14
CA ARG A 220 -9.13 23.28 2.41
C ARG A 220 -9.84 21.95 2.16
N GLU A 221 -11.18 21.92 2.19
CA GLU A 221 -11.97 20.69 2.03
C GLU A 221 -11.60 19.89 0.76
N ARG A 222 -11.32 20.59 -0.35
CA ARG A 222 -10.86 19.98 -1.61
C ARG A 222 -9.50 19.27 -1.46
N GLN A 223 -8.56 19.85 -0.70
CA GLN A 223 -7.24 19.26 -0.44
C GLN A 223 -7.41 18.00 0.40
N GLU A 224 -8.24 18.04 1.44
CA GLU A 224 -8.54 16.88 2.29
C GLU A 224 -9.15 15.72 1.49
N ASP A 225 -10.19 16.01 0.70
CA ASP A 225 -10.84 15.01 -0.15
C ASP A 225 -9.87 14.34 -1.10
N ARG A 226 -8.93 15.12 -1.65
CA ARG A 226 -7.91 14.58 -2.53
C ARG A 226 -6.95 13.67 -1.79
N ILE A 227 -6.53 14.01 -0.56
CA ILE A 227 -5.70 13.12 0.28
C ILE A 227 -6.40 11.80 0.52
N PHE A 228 -7.61 11.82 1.07
CA PHE A 228 -8.33 10.59 1.42
C PHE A 228 -8.65 9.75 0.18
N THR A 229 -9.07 10.38 -0.91
CA THR A 229 -9.36 9.67 -2.17
C THR A 229 -8.11 9.00 -2.72
N LYS A 230 -6.97 9.69 -2.73
CA LYS A 230 -5.74 9.16 -3.31
C LYS A 230 -5.09 8.09 -2.43
N VAL A 231 -5.05 8.28 -1.12
CA VAL A 231 -4.60 7.25 -0.17
C VAL A 231 -5.45 5.98 -0.31
N ARG A 232 -6.78 6.13 -0.42
CA ARG A 232 -7.70 5.01 -0.64
C ARG A 232 -7.45 4.31 -1.98
N ALA A 233 -7.24 5.08 -3.04
CA ALA A 233 -6.94 4.55 -4.37
C ALA A 233 -5.63 3.74 -4.37
N VAL A 234 -4.55 4.29 -3.79
CA VAL A 234 -3.26 3.59 -3.67
C VAL A 234 -3.42 2.30 -2.86
N ALA A 235 -4.04 2.37 -1.69
CA ALA A 235 -4.30 1.20 -0.85
C ALA A 235 -5.08 0.11 -1.58
N ARG A 236 -6.15 0.49 -2.29
CA ARG A 236 -6.96 -0.44 -3.09
C ARG A 236 -6.16 -1.05 -4.23
N SER A 237 -5.40 -0.23 -4.95
CA SER A 237 -4.53 -0.66 -6.04
C SER A 237 -3.47 -1.66 -5.58
N VAL A 238 -2.81 -1.44 -4.44
CA VAL A 238 -1.82 -2.41 -3.93
C VAL A 238 -2.47 -3.74 -3.60
N LEU A 239 -3.62 -3.72 -2.92
CA LEU A 239 -4.29 -4.94 -2.49
C LEU A 239 -4.93 -5.71 -3.66
N MET A 240 -5.63 -5.01 -4.56
CA MET A 240 -6.15 -5.60 -5.80
C MET A 240 -5.03 -6.10 -6.71
N GLY A 241 -3.92 -5.38 -6.76
CA GLY A 241 -2.68 -5.82 -7.42
C GLY A 241 -2.20 -7.16 -6.87
N SER A 242 -2.09 -7.30 -5.55
CA SER A 242 -1.68 -8.57 -4.93
C SER A 242 -2.67 -9.72 -5.20
N MET A 243 -3.98 -9.46 -5.17
CA MET A 243 -4.99 -10.50 -5.45
C MET A 243 -4.96 -10.95 -6.91
N LEU A 244 -4.84 -10.02 -7.86
CA LEU A 244 -4.77 -10.35 -9.28
C LEU A 244 -3.46 -11.07 -9.61
N THR A 245 -2.33 -10.61 -9.07
CA THR A 245 -1.05 -11.32 -9.17
C THR A 245 -1.14 -12.73 -8.63
N ALA A 246 -1.73 -12.93 -7.45
CA ALA A 246 -1.92 -14.25 -6.84
C ALA A 246 -2.75 -15.19 -7.73
N ALA A 247 -3.85 -14.69 -8.30
CA ALA A 247 -4.68 -15.46 -9.22
C ALA A 247 -3.91 -15.85 -10.50
N LEU A 248 -3.20 -14.91 -11.12
CA LEU A 248 -2.40 -15.16 -12.32
C LEU A 248 -1.25 -16.12 -12.06
N GLN A 249 -0.55 -15.98 -10.92
CA GLN A 249 0.53 -16.89 -10.52
C GLN A 249 0.02 -18.30 -10.25
N GLY A 250 -1.10 -18.44 -9.53
CA GLY A 250 -1.73 -19.72 -9.30
C GLY A 250 -2.17 -20.42 -10.58
N PHE A 251 -2.76 -19.66 -11.50
CA PHE A 251 -3.17 -20.16 -12.80
C PHE A 251 -1.96 -20.59 -13.67
N ALA A 252 -0.93 -19.75 -13.76
CA ALA A 252 0.29 -20.07 -14.49
C ALA A 252 1.01 -21.28 -13.88
N ALA A 253 1.03 -21.40 -12.55
CA ALA A 253 1.59 -22.56 -11.87
C ALA A 253 0.76 -23.83 -12.14
N ALA A 254 -0.58 -23.74 -12.12
CA ALA A 254 -1.46 -24.87 -12.47
C ALA A 254 -1.18 -25.39 -13.88
N ILE A 255 -0.94 -24.51 -14.87
CA ILE A 255 -0.56 -24.90 -16.22
C ILE A 255 0.77 -25.68 -16.21
N GLY A 256 1.80 -25.16 -15.55
CA GLY A 256 3.09 -25.84 -15.43
C GLY A 256 2.98 -27.22 -14.78
N LEU A 257 2.16 -27.32 -13.72
CA LEU A 257 1.88 -28.58 -13.02
C LEU A 257 1.13 -29.58 -13.89
N ALA A 258 0.16 -29.12 -14.68
CA ALA A 258 -0.62 -29.97 -15.59
C ALA A 258 0.26 -30.60 -16.67
N ILE A 259 1.21 -29.84 -17.23
CA ILE A 259 2.17 -30.33 -18.24
C ILE A 259 3.04 -31.44 -17.66
N VAL A 260 3.38 -31.34 -16.38
CA VAL A 260 4.29 -32.24 -15.68
C VAL A 260 3.57 -33.45 -15.06
N GLY A 261 2.24 -33.49 -15.12
CA GLY A 261 1.43 -34.59 -14.59
C GLY A 261 1.25 -34.55 -13.07
N VAL A 262 1.46 -33.40 -12.42
CA VAL A 262 1.19 -33.17 -10.99
C VAL A 262 -0.22 -32.56 -10.83
N PRO A 263 -0.99 -32.86 -9.75
CA PRO A 263 -2.35 -32.34 -9.57
C PRO A 263 -2.46 -30.81 -9.64
N ALA A 264 -2.78 -30.30 -10.84
CA ALA A 264 -2.69 -28.89 -11.19
C ALA A 264 -3.59 -27.97 -10.38
N ILE A 265 -4.87 -28.34 -10.23
CA ILE A 265 -5.87 -27.48 -9.58
C ILE A 265 -5.52 -27.28 -8.10
N PHE A 266 -5.22 -28.37 -7.40
CA PHE A 266 -4.93 -28.33 -5.97
C PHE A 266 -3.66 -27.53 -5.68
N TRP A 267 -2.54 -27.89 -6.30
CA TRP A 267 -1.26 -27.23 -6.05
C TRP A 267 -1.18 -25.82 -6.64
N GLY A 268 -1.79 -25.58 -7.80
CA GLY A 268 -1.93 -24.24 -8.36
C GLY A 268 -2.73 -23.31 -7.46
N THR A 269 -3.80 -23.82 -6.82
CA THR A 269 -4.57 -23.07 -5.82
C THR A 269 -3.75 -22.79 -4.56
N MET A 270 -2.96 -23.75 -4.08
CA MET A 270 -2.04 -23.52 -2.94
C MET A 270 -0.99 -22.46 -3.27
N ILE A 271 -0.39 -22.51 -4.47
CA ILE A 271 0.56 -21.50 -4.96
C ILE A 271 -0.12 -20.12 -5.06
N ALA A 272 -1.37 -20.07 -5.55
CA ALA A 272 -2.17 -18.84 -5.62
C ALA A 272 -2.34 -18.20 -4.25
N PHE A 273 -2.83 -18.96 -3.26
CA PHE A 273 -3.05 -18.42 -1.92
C PHE A 273 -1.75 -18.10 -1.21
N SER A 274 -0.71 -18.91 -1.40
CA SER A 274 0.58 -18.65 -0.79
C SER A 274 1.26 -17.41 -1.37
N SER A 275 1.07 -17.10 -2.66
CA SER A 275 1.56 -15.87 -3.31
C SER A 275 1.13 -14.57 -2.60
N LEU A 276 0.01 -14.58 -1.88
CA LEU A 276 -0.40 -13.44 -1.04
C LEU A 276 0.64 -13.12 0.05
N ILE A 277 1.47 -14.09 0.44
CA ILE A 277 2.65 -13.93 1.29
C ILE A 277 3.82 -13.52 0.38
N PRO A 278 4.25 -12.25 0.40
CA PRO A 278 5.25 -11.79 -0.54
C PRO A 278 6.62 -12.45 -0.35
N VAL A 279 7.43 -12.44 -1.41
CA VAL A 279 8.83 -12.94 -1.46
C VAL A 279 8.96 -14.46 -1.31
N ILE A 280 8.17 -15.10 -0.45
CA ILE A 280 8.31 -16.52 -0.09
C ILE A 280 7.18 -17.37 -0.68
N GLY A 281 6.00 -16.78 -0.90
CA GLY A 281 4.75 -17.48 -1.13
C GLY A 281 4.76 -18.56 -2.22
N THR A 282 5.15 -18.21 -3.44
CA THR A 282 5.14 -19.20 -4.53
C THR A 282 6.23 -20.26 -4.35
N ALA A 283 7.44 -19.85 -3.96
CA ALA A 283 8.60 -20.73 -3.74
C ALA A 283 8.36 -21.81 -2.70
N LEU A 284 7.53 -21.51 -1.71
CA LEU A 284 7.13 -22.42 -0.66
C LEU A 284 6.58 -23.76 -1.18
N PHE A 285 5.93 -23.73 -2.35
CA PHE A 285 5.28 -24.88 -2.95
C PHE A 285 6.03 -25.41 -4.17
N TRP A 286 6.45 -24.54 -5.10
CA TRP A 286 7.06 -25.04 -6.33
C TRP A 286 8.47 -25.64 -6.10
N VAL A 287 9.23 -25.17 -5.10
CA VAL A 287 10.55 -25.74 -4.79
C VAL A 287 10.45 -27.18 -4.28
N PRO A 288 9.63 -27.51 -3.25
CA PRO A 288 9.43 -28.91 -2.85
C PRO A 288 8.87 -29.79 -3.96
N ILE A 289 7.92 -29.30 -4.77
CA ILE A 289 7.37 -30.06 -5.90
C ILE A 289 8.45 -30.36 -6.94
N THR A 290 9.29 -29.38 -7.25
CA THR A 290 10.43 -29.57 -8.16
C THR A 290 11.43 -30.58 -7.58
N GLY A 291 11.73 -30.49 -6.29
CA GLY A 291 12.58 -31.45 -5.59
C GLY A 291 12.02 -32.88 -5.64
N TYR A 292 10.71 -33.03 -5.42
CA TYR A 292 10.02 -34.32 -5.55
C TYR A 292 10.16 -34.92 -6.96
N LEU A 293 10.07 -34.11 -8.02
CA LEU A 293 10.27 -34.57 -9.39
C LEU A 293 11.70 -35.02 -9.67
N VAL A 294 12.69 -34.38 -9.05
CA VAL A 294 14.10 -34.82 -9.12
C VAL A 294 14.27 -36.17 -8.42
N LEU A 295 13.72 -36.33 -7.22
CA LEU A 295 13.83 -37.56 -6.42
C LEU A 295 13.12 -38.76 -7.05
N THR A 296 12.06 -38.51 -7.83
CA THR A 296 11.35 -39.54 -8.59
C THR A 296 11.98 -39.85 -9.95
N GLY A 297 13.11 -39.22 -10.29
CA GLY A 297 13.84 -39.45 -11.55
C GLY A 297 13.27 -38.73 -12.77
N ALA A 298 12.26 -37.87 -12.59
CA ALA A 298 11.61 -37.11 -13.66
C ALA A 298 12.35 -35.80 -13.97
N TYR A 299 13.63 -35.88 -14.35
CA TYR A 299 14.51 -34.71 -14.49
C TYR A 299 14.04 -33.69 -15.53
N THR A 300 13.55 -34.12 -16.69
CA THR A 300 13.04 -33.20 -17.74
C THR A 300 11.88 -32.36 -17.21
N SER A 301 10.97 -33.01 -16.49
CA SER A 301 9.82 -32.40 -15.85
C SER A 301 10.22 -31.46 -14.71
N ALA A 302 11.20 -31.83 -13.90
CA ALA A 302 11.75 -30.99 -12.84
C ALA A 302 12.42 -29.72 -13.40
N ILE A 303 13.27 -29.87 -14.42
CA ILE A 303 13.95 -28.73 -15.06
C ILE A 303 12.92 -27.81 -15.72
N PHE A 304 11.96 -28.36 -16.47
CA PHE A 304 10.89 -27.59 -17.08
C PHE A 304 10.08 -26.82 -16.03
N PHE A 305 9.59 -27.49 -14.98
CA PHE A 305 8.76 -26.87 -13.96
C PHE A 305 9.52 -25.80 -13.16
N GLY A 306 10.77 -26.08 -12.78
CA GLY A 306 11.63 -25.14 -12.08
C GLY A 306 11.88 -23.87 -12.90
N LEU A 307 12.22 -24.02 -14.18
CA LEU A 307 12.42 -22.87 -15.09
C LEU A 307 11.11 -22.13 -15.35
N TRP A 308 9.99 -22.84 -15.54
CA TRP A 308 8.67 -22.25 -15.70
C TRP A 308 8.28 -21.40 -14.49
N CYS A 309 8.46 -21.92 -13.27
CA CYS A 309 8.16 -21.18 -12.06
C CYS A 309 9.11 -19.99 -11.84
N ALA A 310 10.41 -20.16 -12.08
CA ALA A 310 11.38 -19.07 -11.91
C ALA A 310 11.15 -17.93 -12.92
N ILE A 311 10.90 -18.26 -14.19
CA ILE A 311 10.80 -17.28 -15.27
C ILE A 311 9.36 -16.78 -15.39
N VAL A 312 8.39 -17.66 -15.61
CA VAL A 312 7.01 -17.25 -15.89
C VAL A 312 6.29 -16.83 -14.61
N VAL A 313 6.21 -17.71 -13.62
CA VAL A 313 5.45 -17.43 -12.38
C VAL A 313 6.12 -16.31 -11.58
N GLY A 314 7.45 -16.31 -11.48
CA GLY A 314 8.23 -15.27 -10.80
C GLY A 314 8.08 -13.89 -11.46
N SER A 315 8.08 -13.82 -12.79
CA SER A 315 7.92 -12.54 -13.50
C SER A 315 6.56 -11.89 -13.27
N ILE A 316 5.49 -12.66 -13.04
CA ILE A 316 4.15 -12.11 -12.84
C ILE A 316 4.14 -11.11 -11.65
N ASP A 317 4.72 -11.45 -10.50
CA ASP A 317 4.74 -10.52 -9.34
C ASP A 317 5.66 -9.32 -9.59
N ASN A 318 6.72 -9.47 -10.39
CA ASN A 318 7.66 -8.39 -10.71
C ASN A 318 7.08 -7.34 -11.69
N PHE A 319 6.20 -7.74 -12.61
CA PHE A 319 5.65 -6.84 -13.63
C PHE A 319 4.21 -6.43 -13.35
N VAL A 320 3.34 -7.38 -12.98
CA VAL A 320 1.91 -7.14 -12.84
C VAL A 320 1.63 -6.23 -11.67
N ARG A 321 2.31 -6.43 -10.53
CA ARG A 321 2.11 -5.59 -9.34
C ARG A 321 2.46 -4.11 -9.61
N PRO A 322 3.66 -3.74 -10.11
CA PRO A 322 3.95 -2.33 -10.45
C PRO A 322 3.05 -1.77 -11.56
N TYR A 323 2.69 -2.59 -12.55
CA TYR A 323 1.84 -2.15 -13.66
C TYR A 323 0.42 -1.79 -13.17
N LEU A 324 -0.19 -2.61 -12.33
CA LEU A 324 -1.53 -2.33 -11.78
C LEU A 324 -1.53 -1.12 -10.84
N MET A 325 -0.41 -0.86 -10.18
CA MET A 325 -0.26 0.29 -9.28
C MET A 325 -0.09 1.64 -10.02
N ARG A 326 0.20 1.64 -11.34
CA ARG A 326 0.21 2.86 -12.16
C ARG A 326 -1.17 3.53 -12.24
N GLY A 327 -2.23 2.72 -12.39
CA GLY A 327 -3.53 3.16 -12.92
C GLY A 327 -4.34 4.12 -12.03
N GLU A 328 -4.45 3.86 -10.73
CA GLU A 328 -5.25 4.74 -9.84
C GLU A 328 -4.38 5.77 -9.07
N GLY A 329 -3.05 5.57 -9.04
CA GLY A 329 -2.09 6.37 -8.25
C GLY A 329 -1.41 7.51 -9.01
N GLY A 330 -1.36 7.47 -10.34
CA GLY A 330 -0.59 8.46 -11.13
C GLY A 330 0.93 8.32 -10.97
N MET A 331 1.41 7.23 -10.36
CA MET A 331 2.84 6.97 -10.17
C MET A 331 3.43 6.29 -11.39
N SER A 332 4.57 6.80 -11.86
CA SER A 332 5.46 6.01 -12.72
C SER A 332 5.89 4.72 -12.00
N PRO A 333 6.04 3.57 -12.67
CA PRO A 333 6.51 2.34 -12.03
C PRO A 333 7.89 2.47 -11.45
N PHE A 334 8.69 3.42 -11.94
CA PHE A 334 9.98 3.72 -11.35
C PHE A 334 9.82 4.04 -9.85
N TYR A 335 8.88 4.93 -9.52
CA TYR A 335 8.59 5.27 -8.12
C TYR A 335 7.97 4.10 -7.38
N VAL A 336 7.10 3.33 -8.02
CA VAL A 336 6.50 2.13 -7.39
C VAL A 336 7.58 1.09 -7.05
N PHE A 337 8.51 0.83 -7.97
CA PHE A 337 9.62 -0.08 -7.77
C PHE A 337 10.52 0.40 -6.62
N LEU A 338 10.93 1.67 -6.65
CA LEU A 338 11.75 2.25 -5.59
C LEU A 338 11.03 2.20 -4.23
N ALA A 339 9.73 2.47 -4.23
CA ALA A 339 8.89 2.40 -3.05
C ALA A 339 8.85 0.98 -2.46
N ILE A 340 8.71 -0.04 -3.31
CA ILE A 340 8.71 -1.44 -2.89
C ILE A 340 10.07 -1.83 -2.33
N VAL A 341 11.16 -1.55 -3.05
CA VAL A 341 12.52 -1.92 -2.63
C VAL A 341 12.91 -1.20 -1.33
N GLY A 342 12.76 0.12 -1.29
CA GLY A 342 13.06 0.92 -0.09
C GLY A 342 12.13 0.59 1.08
N GLY A 343 10.85 0.34 0.79
CA GLY A 343 9.87 -0.10 1.79
C GLY A 343 10.29 -1.41 2.45
N ILE A 344 10.70 -2.42 1.67
CA ILE A 344 11.15 -3.71 2.19
C ILE A 344 12.39 -3.55 3.08
N GLN A 345 13.33 -2.68 2.71
CA GLN A 345 14.53 -2.43 3.53
C GLN A 345 14.20 -1.79 4.89
N VAL A 346 13.24 -0.85 4.93
CA VAL A 346 12.91 -0.11 6.16
C VAL A 346 11.90 -0.85 7.04
N PHE A 347 10.89 -1.46 6.44
CA PHE A 347 9.73 -2.03 7.14
C PHE A 347 9.60 -3.56 6.98
N GLY A 348 10.58 -4.22 6.37
CA GLY A 348 10.53 -5.65 6.09
C GLY A 348 9.39 -6.02 5.11
N LEU A 349 8.80 -7.21 5.25
CA LEU A 349 7.72 -7.68 4.38
C LEU A 349 6.51 -6.73 4.33
N ALA A 350 6.19 -6.03 5.43
CA ALA A 350 5.11 -5.04 5.46
C ALA A 350 5.41 -3.81 4.58
N GLY A 351 6.69 -3.56 4.30
CA GLY A 351 7.19 -2.51 3.42
C GLY A 351 6.72 -2.58 1.98
N LEU A 352 6.37 -3.77 1.50
CA LEU A 352 5.76 -3.94 0.17
C LEU A 352 4.41 -3.20 0.05
N LEU A 353 3.70 -3.08 1.17
CA LEU A 353 2.45 -2.32 1.27
C LEU A 353 2.71 -0.87 1.66
N TYR A 354 3.61 -0.63 2.63
CA TYR A 354 3.88 0.72 3.13
C TYR A 354 4.61 1.60 2.14
N GLY A 355 5.58 1.06 1.41
CA GLY A 355 6.38 1.83 0.46
C GLY A 355 5.51 2.64 -0.51
N PRO A 356 4.66 1.97 -1.31
CA PRO A 356 3.78 2.66 -2.25
C PRO A 356 2.80 3.63 -1.57
N LEU A 357 2.32 3.29 -0.37
CA LEU A 357 1.41 4.14 0.39
C LEU A 357 2.09 5.43 0.87
N ILE A 358 3.32 5.31 1.39
CA ILE A 358 4.13 6.44 1.88
C ILE A 358 4.55 7.34 0.72
N ILE A 359 5.04 6.76 -0.38
CA ILE A 359 5.40 7.53 -1.58
C ILE A 359 4.16 8.21 -2.19
N GLY A 360 3.00 7.55 -2.17
CA GLY A 360 1.75 8.16 -2.62
C GLY A 360 1.27 9.29 -1.76
N PHE A 361 1.36 9.12 -0.45
CA PHE A 361 1.10 10.21 0.47
C PHE A 361 2.05 11.38 0.23
N ALA A 362 3.35 11.12 0.09
CA ALA A 362 4.36 12.14 -0.18
C ALA A 362 4.08 12.90 -1.49
N MET A 363 3.74 12.20 -2.58
CA MET A 363 3.37 12.85 -3.84
C MET A 363 2.12 13.73 -3.70
N VAL A 364 1.12 13.29 -2.94
CA VAL A 364 -0.08 14.10 -2.69
C VAL A 364 0.27 15.35 -1.88
N MET A 365 1.14 15.23 -0.88
CA MET A 365 1.62 16.37 -0.10
C MET A 365 2.39 17.36 -0.98
N LEU A 366 3.29 16.87 -1.85
CA LEU A 366 4.04 17.70 -2.79
C LEU A 366 3.11 18.40 -3.79
N LEU A 367 2.07 17.72 -4.26
CA LEU A 367 1.09 18.31 -5.17
C LEU A 367 0.24 19.38 -4.47
N ILE A 368 -0.11 19.19 -3.19
CA ILE A 368 -0.78 20.24 -2.39
C ILE A 368 0.15 21.43 -2.15
N TYR A 369 1.44 21.16 -1.91
CA TYR A 369 2.46 22.20 -1.78
C TYR A 369 2.58 23.02 -3.06
N GLU A 370 2.69 22.37 -4.22
CA GLU A 370 2.75 23.04 -5.52
C GLU A 370 1.52 23.93 -5.76
N GLU A 371 0.33 23.47 -5.39
CA GLU A 371 -0.89 24.26 -5.53
C GLU A 371 -0.94 25.47 -4.59
N GLU A 372 -0.49 25.34 -3.34
CA GLU A 372 -0.52 26.45 -2.38
C GLU A 372 0.57 27.49 -2.67
N PHE A 373 1.73 27.06 -3.20
CA PHE A 373 2.87 27.93 -3.51
C PHE A 373 3.01 28.25 -5.00
N ARG A 374 1.96 28.00 -5.81
CA ARG A 374 1.99 28.15 -7.27
C ARG A 374 2.47 29.52 -7.73
N GLU A 375 2.01 30.58 -7.07
CA GLU A 375 2.36 31.96 -7.41
C GLU A 375 3.86 32.23 -7.22
N VAL A 376 4.44 31.75 -6.11
CA VAL A 376 5.88 31.89 -5.81
C VAL A 376 6.75 31.07 -6.76
N LEU A 377 6.29 29.86 -7.12
CA LEU A 377 7.02 28.97 -8.02
C LEU A 377 7.10 29.52 -9.44
N LEU A 378 6.01 30.13 -9.94
CA LEU A 378 5.96 30.74 -11.28
C LEU A 378 6.76 32.05 -11.35
N GLU A 379 6.81 32.83 -10.27
CA GLU A 379 7.63 34.04 -10.18
C GLU A 379 9.14 33.69 -10.30
N THR A 380 9.53 32.55 -9.72
CA THR A 380 10.92 32.04 -9.79
C THR A 380 11.29 31.54 -11.20
N GLU A 381 10.36 30.96 -11.96
CA GLU A 381 10.59 30.55 -13.36
C GLU A 381 10.68 31.74 -14.33
N THR A 382 10.07 32.87 -13.97
CA THR A 382 10.08 34.07 -14.81
C THR A 382 11.38 34.87 -14.62
N ASP A 383 11.97 34.82 -13.41
CA ASP A 383 13.23 35.50 -13.08
C ASP A 383 14.47 34.64 -13.40
N ALA A 384 14.33 33.31 -13.36
CA ALA A 384 15.34 32.36 -13.88
C ALA A 384 15.08 32.10 -15.37
N GLY A 385 15.66 32.92 -16.25
CA GLY A 385 15.45 32.92 -17.71
C GLY A 385 15.63 31.62 -18.51
N GLU A 386 15.71 30.45 -17.90
CA GLU A 386 15.55 29.12 -18.49
C GLU A 386 15.30 28.10 -17.36
N GLY A 387 14.03 27.83 -17.04
CA GLY A 387 13.64 26.76 -16.11
C GLY A 387 13.99 25.35 -16.65
N PRO A 388 14.24 24.35 -15.78
CA PRO A 388 14.64 23.01 -16.21
C PRO A 388 13.57 22.34 -17.08
N GLU A 389 14.01 21.81 -18.22
CA GLU A 389 13.21 21.20 -19.31
C GLU A 389 12.17 20.15 -18.83
N ILE A 390 12.41 19.54 -17.66
CA ILE A 390 11.57 18.53 -17.02
C ILE A 390 10.21 19.09 -16.59
N ILE A 391 10.12 20.38 -16.21
CA ILE A 391 8.86 21.01 -15.77
C ILE A 391 7.98 21.36 -16.98
N ARG A 392 8.57 21.80 -18.10
CA ARG A 392 7.85 22.03 -19.37
C ARG A 392 7.19 20.77 -19.91
N ALA A 393 7.81 19.60 -19.71
CA ALA A 393 7.28 18.31 -20.14
C ALA A 393 6.06 17.82 -19.32
N LEU A 394 5.78 18.43 -18.17
CA LEU A 394 4.66 18.09 -17.27
C LEU A 394 3.51 19.09 -17.33
N ALA A 395 3.66 20.22 -18.03
CA ALA A 395 2.60 21.18 -18.23
C ALA A 395 1.50 20.60 -19.15
N PRO A 396 0.20 20.78 -18.83
CA PRO A 396 -0.87 20.38 -19.73
C PRO A 396 -0.76 21.15 -21.06
N ILE A 397 -0.96 20.44 -22.17
CA ILE A 397 -0.76 20.90 -23.56
C ILE A 397 -1.57 22.17 -23.92
N ASP A 398 -2.61 22.49 -23.13
CA ASP A 398 -3.53 23.59 -23.40
C ASP A 398 -2.96 24.99 -23.08
N ALA A 399 -1.76 25.09 -22.47
CA ALA A 399 -1.19 26.38 -22.04
C ALA A 399 -0.25 27.05 -23.06
N VAL A 400 0.02 26.44 -24.23
CA VAL A 400 1.06 26.94 -25.16
C VAL A 400 0.49 27.64 -26.40
N GLN A 401 -0.82 27.61 -26.67
CA GLN A 401 -1.38 28.34 -27.83
C GLN A 401 -2.73 29.01 -27.52
N GLY A 402 -2.65 30.26 -27.08
CA GLY A 402 -3.78 31.18 -26.95
C GLY A 402 -3.34 32.64 -27.09
N THR A 403 -3.16 33.07 -28.35
CA THR A 403 -3.38 34.41 -28.93
C THR A 403 -2.63 35.64 -28.34
N PRO A 404 -1.95 36.48 -29.17
CA PRO A 404 -1.32 37.71 -28.69
C PRO A 404 -2.35 38.77 -28.29
N ALA A 405 -2.08 39.44 -27.16
CA ALA A 405 -2.84 40.58 -26.68
C ALA A 405 -2.84 41.73 -27.71
N THR A 406 -4.02 42.28 -27.96
CA THR A 406 -4.23 43.50 -28.74
C THR A 406 -3.82 44.70 -27.88
N GLU A 407 -2.86 45.48 -28.37
CA GLU A 407 -2.47 46.78 -27.81
C GLU A 407 -3.66 47.75 -27.85
N THR A 408 -4.00 48.32 -26.70
CA THR A 408 -4.82 49.52 -26.60
C THR A 408 -3.94 50.73 -26.88
N SER A 409 -4.06 51.31 -28.07
CA SER A 409 -3.60 52.66 -28.38
C SER A 409 -4.79 53.61 -28.30
N ASP A 410 -4.76 54.49 -27.30
CA ASP A 410 -5.52 55.74 -27.28
C ASP A 410 -5.09 56.60 -28.47
N GLU A 411 -6.01 56.98 -29.36
CA GLU A 411 -6.02 58.29 -30.03
C GLU A 411 -7.32 58.55 -30.82
N GLU A 412 -7.73 59.83 -30.82
CA GLU A 412 -8.71 60.52 -31.67
C GLU A 412 -10.23 60.37 -31.45
N ASN A 413 -10.73 61.24 -30.56
CA ASN A 413 -11.54 62.43 -30.91
C ASN A 413 -12.33 62.42 -32.24
N GLY A 414 -13.66 62.57 -32.17
CA GLY A 414 -14.42 63.14 -33.29
C GLY A 414 -15.85 62.63 -33.52
N GLN A 415 -16.82 63.34 -32.93
CA GLN A 415 -18.15 63.63 -33.49
C GLN A 415 -19.10 62.50 -33.95
N ARG A 416 -20.18 62.37 -33.16
CA ARG A 416 -21.61 62.36 -33.58
C ARG A 416 -21.86 62.25 -35.09
N THR A 417 -22.52 61.18 -35.50
CA THR A 417 -23.78 61.27 -36.26
C THR A 417 -24.67 60.07 -35.95
N VAL A 418 -25.94 60.40 -35.73
CA VAL A 418 -27.07 59.52 -35.52
C VAL A 418 -27.58 59.14 -36.91
N ASP A 419 -27.83 57.86 -37.15
CA ASP A 419 -28.85 57.41 -38.12
C ASP A 419 -29.34 56.00 -37.75
N THR A 420 -30.54 55.96 -37.18
CA THR A 420 -31.53 54.88 -37.38
C THR A 420 -32.23 55.13 -38.72
N PRO A 421 -32.72 54.12 -39.47
CA PRO A 421 -33.84 53.26 -39.02
C PRO A 421 -33.70 51.83 -39.59
N GLU A 422 -34.59 50.83 -39.52
CA GLU A 422 -36.02 50.67 -39.28
C GLU A 422 -36.30 49.16 -39.35
N HIS A 423 -37.40 48.69 -38.74
CA HIS A 423 -38.18 47.49 -39.10
C HIS A 423 -37.49 46.09 -39.05
N ASP A 424 -38.12 44.98 -38.68
CA ASP A 424 -39.53 44.66 -38.56
C ASP A 424 -39.76 43.47 -37.61
N SER A 425 -41.00 43.41 -37.16
CA SER A 425 -41.72 42.40 -36.40
C SER A 425 -41.77 40.98 -36.99
N GLY A 426 -42.15 40.00 -36.14
CA GLY A 426 -42.69 38.70 -36.57
C GLY A 426 -42.06 37.51 -35.82
N SER A 427 -42.59 37.06 -34.69
CA SER A 427 -43.74 36.15 -34.57
C SER A 427 -43.42 34.65 -34.80
N THR A 428 -43.68 33.88 -33.73
CA THR A 428 -44.29 32.53 -33.67
C THR A 428 -43.51 31.25 -33.97
N GLY A 429 -43.68 30.31 -33.00
CA GLY A 429 -43.78 28.86 -33.19
C GLY A 429 -42.45 28.12 -33.00
N GLY A 430 -42.31 27.05 -32.21
CA GLY A 430 -43.29 26.16 -31.61
C GLY A 430 -42.74 24.72 -31.64
N CYS A 431 -42.63 24.12 -30.46
CA CYS A 431 -42.85 22.69 -30.15
C CYS A 431 -41.91 21.56 -30.65
N LYS A 432 -41.80 20.56 -29.75
CA LYS A 432 -41.37 19.14 -29.84
C LYS A 432 -39.85 18.87 -29.82
N ALA A 433 -39.29 18.17 -28.82
CA ALA A 433 -39.56 16.86 -28.20
C ALA A 433 -39.12 15.65 -29.05
N GLY A 434 -38.30 14.79 -28.42
CA GLY A 434 -38.25 13.34 -28.68
C GLY A 434 -36.97 12.82 -29.31
N GLY A 435 -36.24 12.00 -28.53
CA GLY A 435 -35.06 11.23 -28.95
C GLY A 435 -34.31 10.71 -27.74
#